data_AF-D8M657-F1
#
_entry.id   AF-D8M657-F1
#
_cell.length_a   1.000
_cell.length_b   1.000
_cell.length_c   1.000
_cell.angle_alpha   90.00
_cell.angle_beta   90.00
_cell.angle_gamma   90.00
#
_symmetry.space_group_name_H-M   'P 1'
#
loop_
_entity.id
_entity.type
_entity.pdbx_description
1 polymer ?
#
loop_
_entity_poly.entity_id
_entity_poly.type
_entity_poly.pdbx_seq_one_letter_code
_entity_poly.pdbx_strand_id
1 'polypeptide(L)'
;MPKTRMTALDVRACVNELKGIVLGAKLANVYDVSNKVYILKLMKGGAQYNLVIESGVRVHLTKYLREKNQFPNTFSQKLRKHIRNRRIEAVRQIGFDRVVDLVFGNGETTYHVIVELYSGGNIILTNYEFEVMFLLRSYTLNDGTQVDVKHQYNFHPSI
;
A
#
# COMPACT_ATOMS: atom_id res chain seq x y z
N MET A 1 -19.33 -17.74 -3.94
CA MET A 1 -19.10 -16.30 -4.21
C MET A 1 -17.65 -15.97 -3.85
N PRO A 2 -16.87 -15.26 -4.71
CA PRO A 2 -15.60 -14.73 -4.27
C PRO A 2 -15.84 -13.71 -3.15
N LYS A 3 -15.09 -13.79 -2.04
CA LYS A 3 -15.17 -12.81 -0.94
C LYS A 3 -14.95 -11.41 -1.51
N THR A 4 -15.93 -10.53 -1.34
CA THR A 4 -15.90 -9.18 -1.92
C THR A 4 -14.96 -8.24 -1.17
N ARG A 5 -14.63 -8.54 0.09
CA ARG A 5 -13.74 -7.75 0.95
C ARG A 5 -12.96 -8.64 1.90
N MET A 6 -11.71 -8.27 2.18
CA MET A 6 -10.90 -8.94 3.18
C MET A 6 -11.38 -8.59 4.60
N THR A 7 -11.56 -9.59 5.46
CA THR A 7 -11.71 -9.40 6.91
C THR A 7 -10.35 -9.14 7.56
N ALA A 8 -10.30 -8.70 8.82
CA ALA A 8 -9.03 -8.53 9.55
C ALA A 8 -8.21 -9.84 9.63
N LEU A 9 -8.89 -10.98 9.74
CA LEU A 9 -8.25 -12.29 9.70
C LEU A 9 -7.69 -12.62 8.31
N ASP A 10 -8.44 -12.32 7.25
CA ASP A 10 -7.94 -12.47 5.88
C ASP A 10 -6.70 -11.58 5.63
N VAL A 11 -6.70 -10.36 6.17
CA VAL A 11 -5.54 -9.44 6.12
C VAL A 11 -4.35 -10.02 6.87
N ARG A 12 -4.55 -10.56 8.08
CA ARG A 12 -3.48 -11.20 8.86
C ARG A 12 -2.85 -12.36 8.08
N ALA A 13 -3.68 -13.24 7.52
CA ALA A 13 -3.23 -14.38 6.73
C ALA A 13 -2.43 -13.92 5.50
N CYS A 14 -2.97 -12.96 4.75
CA CYS A 14 -2.32 -12.40 3.57
C CYS A 14 -0.98 -11.72 3.90
N VAL A 15 -0.92 -10.92 4.97
CA VAL A 15 0.33 -10.28 5.41
C VAL A 15 1.40 -11.33 5.73
N ASN A 16 1.03 -12.43 6.38
CA ASN A 16 1.97 -13.51 6.69
C ASN A 16 2.48 -14.22 5.43
N GLU A 17 1.60 -14.48 4.47
CA GLU A 17 1.98 -15.03 3.15
C GLU A 17 2.93 -14.08 2.41
N LEU A 18 2.57 -12.80 2.32
CA LEU A 18 3.37 -11.77 1.66
C LEU A 18 4.76 -11.66 2.28
N LYS A 19 4.88 -11.68 3.61
CA LYS A 19 6.18 -11.61 4.29
C LYS A 19 7.15 -12.69 3.79
N GLY A 20 6.69 -13.94 3.70
CA GLY A 20 7.53 -15.05 3.25
C GLY A 20 8.04 -14.88 1.82
N ILE A 21 7.28 -14.18 0.97
CA ILE A 21 7.58 -14.05 -0.45
C ILE A 21 8.34 -12.76 -0.74
N VAL A 22 7.80 -11.60 -0.34
CA VAL A 22 8.23 -10.29 -0.85
C VAL A 22 9.22 -9.53 0.04
N LEU A 23 9.50 -9.98 1.28
CA LEU A 23 10.52 -9.32 2.09
C LEU A 23 11.88 -9.34 1.38
N GLY A 24 12.56 -8.19 1.37
CA GLY A 24 13.81 -7.95 0.65
C GLY A 24 13.64 -7.75 -0.86
N ALA A 25 12.43 -7.86 -1.42
CA ALA A 25 12.19 -7.61 -2.84
C ALA A 25 12.32 -6.13 -3.18
N LYS A 26 12.97 -5.81 -4.29
CA LYS A 26 13.14 -4.45 -4.80
C LYS A 26 11.95 -4.04 -5.65
N LEU A 27 11.39 -2.85 -5.41
CA LEU A 27 10.35 -2.29 -6.27
C LEU A 27 10.95 -1.84 -7.60
N ALA A 28 10.65 -2.56 -8.68
CA ALA A 28 11.12 -2.21 -10.02
C ALA A 28 10.24 -1.17 -10.69
N ASN A 29 8.91 -1.27 -10.52
CA ASN A 29 7.96 -0.30 -11.05
C ASN A 29 6.64 -0.34 -10.30
N VAL A 30 5.86 0.73 -10.42
CA VAL A 30 4.43 0.77 -10.06
C VAL A 30 3.64 0.88 -11.35
N TYR A 31 2.47 0.28 -11.43
CA TYR A 31 1.51 0.45 -12.52
C TYR A 31 0.17 0.82 -11.90
N ASP A 32 -0.55 1.75 -12.52
CA ASP A 32 -1.94 2.01 -12.21
C ASP A 32 -2.85 1.26 -13.19
N VAL A 33 -3.87 0.63 -12.62
CA VAL A 33 -4.92 -0.09 -13.36
C VAL A 33 -6.22 0.71 -13.31
N SER A 34 -6.49 1.37 -12.18
CA SER A 34 -7.58 2.33 -12.01
C SER A 34 -7.19 3.39 -10.98
N ASN A 35 -8.11 4.29 -10.64
CA ASN A 35 -7.94 5.28 -9.57
C ASN A 35 -7.83 4.67 -8.16
N LYS A 36 -8.12 3.38 -7.99
CA LYS A 36 -8.06 2.67 -6.70
C LYS A 36 -7.16 1.45 -6.70
N VAL A 37 -6.72 0.99 -7.88
CA VAL A 37 -5.98 -0.26 -8.07
C VAL A 37 -4.60 0.02 -8.63
N TYR A 38 -3.58 -0.45 -7.93
CA TYR A 38 -2.17 -0.36 -8.34
C TYR A 38 -1.51 -1.73 -8.31
N ILE A 39 -0.56 -1.94 -9.21
CA ILE A 39 0.30 -3.13 -9.26
C ILE A 39 1.74 -2.70 -9.00
N LEU A 40 2.32 -3.21 -7.93
CA LEU A 40 3.71 -3.03 -7.58
C LEU A 40 4.49 -4.22 -8.16
N LYS A 41 5.33 -3.95 -9.15
CA LYS A 41 6.25 -4.95 -9.72
C LYS A 41 7.50 -5.02 -8.86
N LEU A 42 7.67 -6.14 -8.19
CA LEU A 42 8.74 -6.44 -7.26
C LEU A 42 9.71 -7.46 -7.89
N MET A 43 11.00 -7.33 -7.58
CA MET A 43 12.06 -8.23 -8.06
C MET A 43 12.86 -8.77 -6.87
N LYS A 44 13.02 -10.09 -6.79
CA LYS A 44 13.81 -10.76 -5.73
C LYS A 44 14.46 -12.02 -6.29
N GLY A 45 15.78 -12.13 -6.18
CA GLY A 45 16.53 -13.32 -6.63
C GLY A 45 16.30 -13.67 -8.11
N GLY A 46 16.19 -12.67 -8.99
CA GLY A 46 15.87 -12.87 -10.42
C GLY A 46 14.39 -13.12 -10.73
N ALA A 47 13.57 -13.47 -9.73
CA ALA A 47 12.13 -13.66 -9.90
C ALA A 47 11.35 -12.34 -9.83
N GLN A 48 10.26 -12.26 -10.59
CA GLN A 48 9.32 -11.15 -10.62
C GLN A 48 8.03 -11.52 -9.85
N TYR A 49 7.58 -10.59 -9.00
CA TYR A 49 6.31 -10.70 -8.27
C TYR A 49 5.46 -9.45 -8.54
N ASN A 50 4.18 -9.63 -8.81
CA ASN A 50 3.24 -8.53 -8.99
C ASN A 50 2.30 -8.47 -7.79
N LEU A 51 2.43 -7.43 -6.96
CA LEU A 51 1.58 -7.18 -5.81
C LEU A 51 0.48 -6.20 -6.19
N VAL A 52 -0.77 -6.65 -6.14
CA VAL A 52 -1.95 -5.80 -6.31
C VAL A 52 -2.29 -5.17 -4.97
N ILE A 53 -2.47 -3.85 -4.96
CA ILE A 53 -3.08 -3.09 -3.86
C ILE A 53 -4.33 -2.38 -4.39
N GLU A 54 -5.44 -2.58 -3.71
CA GLU A 54 -6.74 -1.99 -4.06
C GLU A 54 -7.39 -1.37 -2.83
N SER A 55 -7.51 -0.04 -2.86
CA SER A 55 -8.13 0.76 -1.81
C SER A 55 -9.50 0.20 -1.44
N GLY A 56 -9.67 -0.12 -0.14
CA GLY A 56 -10.92 -0.59 0.45
C GLY A 56 -11.34 -2.03 0.11
N VAL A 57 -10.49 -2.80 -0.58
CA VAL A 57 -10.88 -4.13 -1.09
C VAL A 57 -9.86 -5.22 -0.75
N ARG A 58 -8.64 -5.14 -1.30
CA ARG A 58 -7.68 -6.25 -1.24
C ARG A 58 -6.21 -5.86 -1.38
N VAL A 59 -5.35 -6.72 -0.87
CA VAL A 59 -3.93 -6.83 -1.20
C VAL A 59 -3.63 -8.29 -1.51
N HIS A 60 -2.95 -8.59 -2.61
CA HIS A 60 -2.55 -9.97 -2.96
C HIS A 60 -1.52 -10.01 -4.09
N LEU A 61 -0.78 -11.12 -4.20
CA LEU A 61 0.06 -11.41 -5.37
C LEU A 61 -0.78 -11.92 -6.54
N THR A 62 -0.35 -11.60 -7.76
CA THR A 62 -0.99 -12.09 -8.98
C THR A 62 0.03 -12.53 -10.02
N LYS A 63 -0.32 -13.58 -10.77
CA LYS A 63 0.37 -13.97 -12.01
C LYS A 63 -0.23 -13.29 -13.24
N TYR A 64 -1.43 -12.72 -13.12
CA TYR A 64 -2.14 -12.10 -14.23
C TYR A 64 -1.65 -10.68 -14.47
N LEU A 65 -1.23 -10.42 -15.71
CA LEU A 65 -0.95 -9.07 -16.18
C LEU A 65 -2.28 -8.44 -16.62
N ARG A 66 -2.78 -7.47 -15.85
CA ARG A 66 -3.93 -6.67 -16.26
C ARG A 66 -3.52 -5.66 -17.33
N GLU A 67 -4.50 -5.21 -18.11
CA GLU A 67 -4.34 -4.02 -18.94
C GLU A 67 -3.92 -2.85 -18.05
N LYS A 68 -2.83 -2.20 -18.44
CA LYS A 68 -2.25 -1.06 -17.73
C LYS A 68 -2.75 0.20 -18.41
N ASN A 69 -3.03 1.24 -17.64
CA ASN A 69 -3.27 2.54 -18.25
C ASN A 69 -2.03 2.97 -19.05
N GLN A 70 -2.24 3.45 -20.28
CA GLN A 70 -1.15 3.98 -21.10
C GLN A 70 -0.52 5.22 -20.47
N PHE A 71 -1.31 6.00 -19.73
CA PHE A 71 -0.87 7.20 -19.04
C PHE A 71 -0.88 7.00 -17.53
N PRO A 72 0.28 7.08 -16.86
CA PRO A 72 0.35 6.86 -15.42
C PRO A 72 -0.33 7.98 -14.64
N ASN A 73 -1.26 7.63 -13.74
CA ASN A 73 -1.89 8.62 -12.88
C ASN A 73 -0.90 9.32 -11.91
N THR A 74 -1.28 10.51 -11.43
CA THR A 74 -0.42 11.35 -10.57
C THR A 74 0.10 10.58 -9.35
N PHE A 75 -0.75 9.78 -8.71
CA PHE A 75 -0.36 9.01 -7.53
C PHE A 75 0.69 7.93 -7.86
N SER A 76 0.56 7.23 -8.99
CA SER A 76 1.54 6.23 -9.42
C SER A 76 2.89 6.88 -9.72
N GLN A 77 2.91 8.11 -10.26
CA GLN A 77 4.14 8.89 -10.44
C GLN A 77 4.78 9.26 -9.08
N LYS A 78 3.99 9.67 -8.09
CA LYS A 78 4.49 9.96 -6.73
C LYS A 78 5.08 8.73 -6.05
N LEU A 79 4.42 7.57 -6.14
CA LEU A 79 5.00 6.32 -5.65
C LEU A 79 6.33 6.02 -6.36
N ARG A 80 6.37 6.09 -7.69
CA ARG A 80 7.62 5.85 -8.44
C ARG A 80 8.74 6.81 -8.04
N LYS A 81 8.42 8.08 -7.75
CA LYS A 81 9.42 9.09 -7.31
C LYS A 81 10.09 8.70 -5.98
N HIS A 82 9.35 8.16 -5.02
CA HIS A 82 9.86 7.96 -3.65
C HIS A 82 10.33 6.54 -3.38
N ILE A 83 9.60 5.52 -3.87
CA ILE A 83 9.83 4.12 -3.46
C ILE A 83 10.38 3.22 -4.56
N ARG A 84 10.49 3.68 -5.81
CA ARG A 84 11.13 2.88 -6.88
C ARG A 84 12.58 2.62 -6.49
N ASN A 85 13.04 1.41 -6.82
CA ASN A 85 14.36 0.88 -6.49
C ASN A 85 14.64 0.65 -5.00
N ARG A 86 13.70 0.91 -4.10
CA ARG A 86 13.80 0.55 -2.68
C ARG A 86 13.38 -0.89 -2.45
N ARG A 87 13.89 -1.49 -1.39
CA ARG A 87 13.51 -2.84 -0.93
C ARG A 87 12.34 -2.76 0.03
N ILE A 88 11.49 -3.78 0.01
CA ILE A 88 10.51 -4.00 1.08
C ILE A 88 11.25 -4.53 2.29
N GLU A 89 11.33 -3.73 3.34
CA GLU A 89 11.95 -4.11 4.62
C GLU A 89 10.94 -4.72 5.59
N ALA A 90 9.66 -4.37 5.46
CA ALA A 90 8.58 -4.98 6.23
C ALA A 90 7.24 -4.97 5.50
N VAL A 91 6.39 -5.92 5.85
CA VAL A 91 4.95 -5.96 5.52
C VAL A 91 4.23 -6.20 6.84
N ARG A 92 3.32 -5.33 7.25
CA ARG A 92 2.71 -5.39 8.58
C ARG A 92 1.21 -5.17 8.48
N GLN A 93 0.44 -5.82 9.35
CA GLN A 93 -0.91 -5.37 9.66
C GLN A 93 -0.81 -4.38 10.82
N ILE A 94 -1.52 -3.27 10.72
CA ILE A 94 -1.58 -2.27 11.79
C ILE A 94 -2.64 -2.71 12.79
N GLY A 95 -2.25 -2.92 14.05
CA GLY A 95 -3.14 -3.41 15.10
C GLY A 95 -3.88 -4.69 14.71
N PHE A 96 -5.19 -4.69 14.92
CA PHE A 96 -6.13 -5.74 14.49
C PHE A 96 -7.05 -5.26 13.35
N ASP A 97 -6.73 -4.11 12.74
CA ASP A 97 -7.55 -3.48 11.72
C ASP A 97 -7.24 -3.99 10.32
N ARG A 98 -8.12 -3.64 9.37
CA ARG A 98 -7.95 -3.95 7.96
C ARG A 98 -7.01 -2.95 7.28
N VAL A 99 -5.81 -2.76 7.83
CA VAL A 99 -4.80 -1.82 7.33
C VAL A 99 -3.46 -2.53 7.21
N VAL A 100 -2.83 -2.39 6.04
CA VAL A 100 -1.53 -2.98 5.73
C VAL A 100 -0.50 -1.87 5.56
N ASP A 101 0.63 -1.98 6.24
CA ASP A 101 1.81 -1.14 6.07
C ASP A 101 2.88 -1.89 5.28
N LEU A 102 3.21 -1.39 4.09
CA LEU A 102 4.35 -1.83 3.28
C LEU A 102 5.51 -0.83 3.47
N VAL A 103 6.59 -1.30 4.07
CA VAL A 103 7.74 -0.47 4.44
C VAL A 103 8.84 -0.60 3.40
N PHE A 104 9.25 0.53 2.81
CA PHE A 104 10.28 0.59 1.76
C PHE A 104 11.51 1.37 2.21
N GLY A 105 12.69 0.76 2.12
CA GLY A 105 13.95 1.38 2.56
C GLY A 105 14.13 1.35 4.09
N ASN A 106 15.18 2.01 4.56
CA ASN A 106 15.60 1.97 5.96
C ASN A 106 16.01 3.36 6.49
N GLY A 107 16.03 3.48 7.83
CA GLY A 107 16.36 4.73 8.53
C GLY A 107 15.48 5.90 8.10
N GLU A 108 16.07 7.08 7.96
CA GLU A 108 15.41 8.31 7.51
C GLU A 108 14.98 8.27 6.03
N THR A 109 15.43 7.25 5.28
CA THR A 109 15.00 7.04 3.89
C THR A 109 13.88 6.01 3.76
N THR A 110 13.25 5.66 4.89
CA THR A 110 12.07 4.80 4.94
C THR A 110 10.85 5.54 4.41
N TYR A 111 10.01 4.81 3.69
CA TYR A 111 8.70 5.26 3.27
C TYR A 111 7.68 4.17 3.57
N HIS A 112 6.48 4.56 3.99
CA HIS A 112 5.38 3.63 4.23
C HIS A 112 4.33 3.80 3.15
N VAL A 113 3.88 2.68 2.58
CA VAL A 113 2.65 2.63 1.79
C VAL A 113 1.58 1.95 2.62
N ILE A 114 0.69 2.77 3.17
CA ILE A 114 -0.43 2.33 3.98
C ILE A 114 -1.61 2.03 3.06
N VAL A 115 -2.16 0.83 3.17
CA VAL A 115 -3.30 0.35 2.38
C VAL A 115 -4.45 0.03 3.33
N GLU A 116 -5.48 0.87 3.29
CA GLU A 116 -6.68 0.70 4.10
C GLU A 116 -7.73 -0.09 3.31
N LEU A 117 -8.21 -1.19 3.87
CA LEU A 117 -9.03 -2.21 3.21
C LEU A 117 -10.48 -2.25 3.72
N TYR A 118 -10.89 -1.23 4.47
CA TYR A 118 -12.28 -1.05 4.91
C TYR A 118 -13.12 -0.21 3.93
N SER A 119 -14.40 -0.01 4.24
CA SER A 119 -15.28 0.77 3.38
C SER A 119 -14.84 2.22 3.28
N GLY A 120 -14.59 2.69 2.05
CA GLY A 120 -14.01 4.01 1.86
C GLY A 120 -12.52 4.07 2.23
N GLY A 121 -11.79 2.95 2.18
CA GLY A 121 -10.34 2.92 2.40
C GLY A 121 -9.55 3.82 1.45
N ASN A 122 -8.24 3.77 1.58
CA ASN A 122 -7.29 4.70 1.00
C ASN A 122 -5.97 4.00 0.69
N ILE A 123 -5.12 4.66 -0.10
CA ILE A 123 -3.70 4.31 -0.20
C ILE A 123 -2.93 5.58 0.10
N ILE A 124 -2.04 5.51 1.08
CA ILE A 124 -1.35 6.66 1.65
C ILE A 124 0.14 6.38 1.61
N LEU A 125 0.91 7.33 1.07
CA LEU A 125 2.36 7.33 1.11
C LEU A 125 2.81 8.27 2.22
N THR A 126 3.62 7.79 3.16
CA THR A 126 4.22 8.61 4.21
C THR A 126 5.74 8.56 4.16
N ASN A 127 6.39 9.54 4.80
CA ASN A 127 7.82 9.49 5.11
C ASN A 127 8.08 8.54 6.31
N TYR A 128 9.33 8.47 6.76
CA TYR A 128 9.78 7.62 7.87
C TYR A 128 9.18 7.98 9.24
N GLU A 129 8.70 9.22 9.41
CA GLU A 129 8.04 9.70 10.62
C GLU A 129 6.53 9.50 10.57
N PHE A 130 5.99 8.90 9.51
CA PHE A 130 4.54 8.81 9.23
C PHE A 130 3.87 10.14 8.87
N GLU A 131 4.61 11.17 8.46
CA GLU A 131 4.02 12.35 7.82
C GLU A 131 3.49 11.98 6.44
N VAL A 132 2.22 12.28 6.18
CA VAL A 132 1.55 11.99 4.91
C VAL A 132 2.16 12.83 3.79
N MET A 133 2.70 12.16 2.78
CA MET A 133 3.24 12.82 1.59
C MET A 133 2.20 12.90 0.49
N PHE A 134 1.45 11.82 0.29
CA PHE A 134 0.39 11.71 -0.71
C PHE A 134 -0.68 10.72 -0.26
N LEU A 135 -1.92 10.97 -0.66
CA LEU A 135 -3.07 10.12 -0.38
C LEU A 135 -3.99 10.09 -1.60
N LEU A 136 -4.77 9.01 -1.80
CA LEU A 136 -5.72 8.95 -2.91
C LEU A 136 -6.90 9.90 -2.73
N ARG A 137 -7.31 10.12 -1.48
CA ARG A 137 -8.47 10.94 -1.14
C ARG A 137 -8.31 11.51 0.27
N SER A 138 -8.41 12.83 0.42
CA SER A 138 -8.52 13.49 1.73
C SER A 138 -9.79 13.06 2.46
N TYR A 139 -9.73 13.04 3.79
CA TYR A 139 -10.86 12.64 4.62
C TYR A 139 -10.80 13.38 5.96
N THR A 140 -11.94 13.41 6.65
CA THR A 140 -12.08 14.06 7.95
C THR A 140 -12.30 12.98 9.01
N LEU A 141 -11.56 13.06 10.10
CA LEU A 141 -11.74 12.22 11.28
C LEU A 141 -13.01 12.61 12.04
N ASN A 142 -13.46 11.75 12.96
CA ASN A 142 -14.67 11.98 13.74
C ASN A 142 -14.60 13.24 14.61
N ASP A 143 -13.39 13.67 15.00
CA ASP A 143 -13.13 14.89 15.77
C ASP A 143 -13.08 16.16 14.91
N GLY A 144 -13.35 16.06 13.60
CA GLY A 144 -13.30 17.17 12.65
C GLY A 144 -11.91 17.44 12.05
N THR A 145 -10.88 16.69 12.45
CA THR A 145 -9.53 16.85 11.91
C THR A 145 -9.48 16.43 10.44
N GLN A 146 -9.03 17.33 9.56
CA GLN A 146 -8.80 17.02 8.16
C GLN A 146 -7.44 16.34 7.98
N VAL A 147 -7.46 15.13 7.40
CA VAL A 147 -6.25 14.40 7.01
C VAL A 147 -5.94 14.70 5.55
N ASP A 148 -4.79 15.34 5.34
CA ASP A 148 -4.24 15.69 4.02
C ASP A 148 -2.71 15.59 4.03
N VAL A 149 -2.06 15.98 2.94
CA VAL A 149 -0.59 16.07 2.82
C VAL A 149 -0.02 16.94 3.95
N LYS A 150 1.11 16.51 4.53
CA LYS A 150 1.78 17.02 5.73
C LYS A 150 1.06 16.75 7.07
N HIS A 151 -0.07 16.05 7.06
CA HIS A 151 -0.67 15.58 8.30
C HIS A 151 0.08 14.35 8.83
N GLN A 152 0.17 14.21 10.15
CA GLN A 152 0.74 13.03 10.78
C GLN A 152 -0.24 11.85 10.65
N TYR A 153 0.17 10.75 10.02
CA TYR A 153 -0.68 9.57 9.94
C TYR A 153 -0.79 8.91 11.31
N ASN A 154 -1.99 8.98 11.89
CA ASN A 154 -2.29 8.36 13.17
C ASN A 154 -2.91 6.98 12.94
N PHE A 155 -2.38 5.96 13.63
CA PHE A 155 -2.91 4.59 13.59
C PHE A 155 -4.23 4.42 14.36
N HIS A 156 -5.02 5.48 14.54
CA HIS A 156 -6.17 5.42 15.42
C HIS A 156 -7.12 4.32 14.95
N PRO A 157 -7.50 3.38 15.84
CA PRO A 157 -8.50 2.38 15.51
C PRO A 157 -9.79 3.11 15.13
N SER A 158 -10.38 2.71 14.01
CA SER A 158 -11.75 3.11 13.69
C SER A 158 -12.67 2.42 14.69
N ILE A 159 -12.87 3.03 15.86
CA ILE A 159 -13.89 2.63 16.83
C ILE A 159 -15.15 3.44 16.54
#